data_AF-A0A927NA69-F1
#
_entry.id   AF-A0A927NA69-F1
#
_cell.length_a   1.000
_cell.length_b   1.000
_cell.length_c   1.000
_cell.angle_alpha   90.00
_cell.angle_beta   90.00
_cell.angle_gamma   90.00
#
_symmetry.space_group_name_H-M   'P 1'
#
loop_
_entity.id
_entity.type
_entity.pdbx_description
1 polymer ?
#
loop_
_entity_poly.entity_id
_entity_poly.type
_entity_poly.pdbx_seq_one_letter_code
_entity_poly.pdbx_strand_id
1 'polypeptide(L)'
;MKLADKIEEILTLSNIAPVIVVGVPLELLGESTVLAGDIDTKELGIVNTAKGLVAPKWFDDISRGKSSKQIVIDGIDKVYEPYQEKFYEIIKYKEISNVPLPSGCTIILTVDRLDRVSKNIASLCMVIK
;
A
#
# COMPACT_ATOMS: atom_id res chain seq x y z
N MET A 1 15.52 20.37 -3.59
CA MET A 1 14.30 19.99 -4.31
C MET A 1 13.12 20.64 -3.62
N LYS A 2 12.19 21.28 -4.34
CA LYS A 2 10.99 21.83 -3.69
C LYS A 2 10.08 20.66 -3.30
N LEU A 3 9.26 20.83 -2.27
CA LEU A 3 8.33 19.79 -1.82
C LEU A 3 7.43 19.29 -2.96
N ALA A 4 6.99 20.19 -3.84
CA ALA A 4 6.19 19.84 -5.02
C ALA A 4 6.92 18.87 -5.97
N ASP A 5 8.18 19.16 -6.31
CA ASP A 5 8.99 18.30 -7.18
C ASP A 5 9.16 16.88 -6.56
N LYS A 6 9.28 16.80 -5.23
CA LYS A 6 9.40 15.53 -4.50
C LYS A 6 8.11 14.70 -4.58
N ILE A 7 6.95 15.35 -4.44
CA ILE A 7 5.66 14.68 -4.56
C ILE A 7 5.46 14.19 -6.00
N GLU A 8 5.79 15.01 -7.00
CA GLU A 8 5.72 14.61 -8.40
C GLU A 8 6.59 13.38 -8.68
N GLU A 9 7.83 13.36 -8.17
CA GLU A 9 8.73 12.21 -8.26
C GLU A 9 8.12 10.94 -7.62
N ILE A 10 7.55 11.05 -6.41
CA ILE A 10 6.88 9.94 -5.71
C ILE A 10 5.75 9.36 -6.57
N LEU A 11 4.88 10.23 -7.09
CA LEU A 11 3.74 9.83 -7.89
C LEU A 11 4.20 9.17 -9.19
N THR A 12 5.18 9.73 -9.89
CA THR A 12 5.74 9.14 -11.11
C THR A 12 6.36 7.77 -10.85
N LEU A 13 7.19 7.63 -9.81
CA LEU A 13 7.87 6.36 -9.52
C LEU A 13 6.90 5.27 -9.05
N SER A 14 5.82 5.65 -8.34
CA SER A 14 4.78 4.71 -7.89
C SER A 14 4.03 4.01 -9.03
N ASN A 15 4.06 4.58 -10.24
CA ASN A 15 3.52 3.95 -11.45
C ASN A 15 4.42 2.82 -11.96
N ILE A 16 5.71 2.82 -11.62
CA ILE A 16 6.70 1.85 -12.08
C ILE A 16 6.82 0.70 -11.07
N ALA A 17 6.96 1.03 -9.79
CA ALA A 17 7.14 0.06 -8.71
C ALA A 17 6.52 0.60 -7.41
N PRO A 18 6.29 -0.26 -6.40
CA PRO A 18 5.96 0.21 -5.06
C PRO A 18 7.04 1.16 -4.52
N VAL A 19 6.65 2.21 -3.82
CA VAL A 19 7.57 3.22 -3.29
C VAL A 19 7.43 3.34 -1.78
N ILE A 20 8.54 3.30 -1.05
CA ILE A 20 8.61 3.72 0.34
C ILE A 20 9.01 5.20 0.39
N VAL A 21 8.22 6.01 1.08
CA VAL A 21 8.48 7.43 1.31
C VAL A 21 8.68 7.69 2.80
N VAL A 22 9.79 8.37 3.14
CA VAL A 22 10.14 8.66 4.53
C VAL A 22 9.69 10.08 4.89
N GLY A 23 8.87 10.21 5.94
CA GLY A 23 8.48 11.51 6.51
C GLY A 23 7.62 12.39 5.59
N VAL A 24 6.91 11.80 4.63
CA VAL A 24 5.94 12.51 3.78
C VAL A 24 4.55 12.35 4.40
N PRO A 25 3.89 13.45 4.83
CA PRO A 25 2.51 13.41 5.30
C PRO A 25 1.55 12.88 4.23
N LEU A 26 0.60 12.06 4.63
CA LEU A 26 -0.39 11.42 3.75
C LEU A 26 -1.19 12.46 2.94
N GLU A 27 -1.49 13.61 3.53
CA GLU A 27 -2.29 14.68 2.91
C GLU A 27 -1.62 15.26 1.66
N LEU A 28 -0.31 15.12 1.52
CA LEU A 28 0.44 15.59 0.36
C LEU A 28 0.39 14.60 -0.81
N LEU A 29 -0.06 13.37 -0.60
CA LEU A 29 -0.17 12.35 -1.64
C LEU A 29 -1.49 12.44 -2.43
N GLY A 30 -2.41 13.33 -2.02
CA GLY A 30 -3.72 13.50 -2.67
C GLY A 30 -4.72 12.39 -2.32
N GLU A 31 -5.71 12.17 -3.17
CA GLU A 31 -6.74 11.16 -2.92
C GLU A 31 -6.16 9.74 -3.03
N SER A 32 -6.28 8.97 -1.95
CA SER A 32 -5.76 7.61 -1.85
C SER A 32 -6.70 6.67 -1.11
N THR A 33 -6.65 5.39 -1.48
CA THR A 33 -7.14 4.31 -0.62
C THR A 33 -6.08 4.01 0.45
N VAL A 34 -6.37 4.37 1.70
CA VAL A 34 -5.42 4.21 2.80
C VAL A 34 -5.65 2.88 3.51
N LEU A 35 -4.59 2.08 3.62
CA LEU A 35 -4.53 0.86 4.42
C LEU A 35 -3.62 1.14 5.62
N ALA A 36 -4.17 1.08 6.84
CA ALA A 36 -3.37 1.27 8.04
C ALA A 36 -2.35 0.13 8.18
N GLY A 37 -1.12 0.42 8.59
CA GLY A 37 -0.08 -0.59 8.76
C GLY A 37 -0.50 -1.71 9.71
N ASP A 38 -1.28 -1.39 10.74
CA ASP A 38 -1.80 -2.30 11.75
C ASP A 38 -3.15 -2.97 11.40
N ILE A 39 -3.69 -2.74 10.19
CA ILE A 39 -4.93 -3.35 9.69
C ILE A 39 -5.01 -4.87 9.94
N ASP A 40 -6.17 -5.39 10.36
CA ASP A 40 -6.36 -6.83 10.53
C ASP A 40 -6.19 -7.55 9.18
N THR A 41 -5.47 -8.67 9.16
CA THR A 41 -5.26 -9.48 7.95
C THR A 41 -6.59 -9.91 7.29
N LYS A 42 -7.67 -10.06 8.06
CA LYS A 42 -9.02 -10.36 7.55
C LYS A 42 -9.62 -9.25 6.70
N GLU A 43 -9.11 -8.01 6.84
CA GLU A 43 -9.55 -6.85 6.07
C GLU A 43 -8.65 -6.58 4.85
N LEU A 44 -7.58 -7.37 4.66
CA LEU A 44 -6.67 -7.25 3.51
C LEU A 44 -7.02 -8.18 2.35
N GLY A 45 -7.48 -9.40 2.65
CA GLY A 45 -7.71 -10.45 1.67
C GLY A 45 -9.18 -10.83 1.51
N ILE A 46 -9.45 -11.73 0.57
CA ILE A 46 -10.77 -12.33 0.39
C ILE A 46 -10.98 -13.36 1.51
N VAL A 47 -12.07 -13.21 2.26
CA VAL A 47 -12.43 -14.12 3.35
C VAL A 47 -13.48 -15.10 2.86
N ASN A 48 -13.25 -16.40 3.09
CA ASN A 48 -14.25 -17.43 2.85
C ASN A 48 -15.22 -17.51 4.05
N THR A 49 -16.49 -17.23 3.82
CA THR A 49 -17.55 -17.27 4.83
C THR A 49 -18.59 -18.32 4.47
N ALA A 50 -19.48 -18.65 5.41
CA ALA A 50 -20.63 -19.53 5.15
C ALA A 50 -21.56 -19.02 4.02
N LYS A 51 -21.45 -17.73 3.66
CA LYS A 51 -22.24 -17.08 2.59
C LYS A 51 -21.46 -16.92 1.28
N GLY A 52 -20.23 -17.45 1.21
CA GLY A 52 -19.35 -17.34 0.06
C GLY A 52 -18.10 -16.49 0.31
N LEU A 53 -17.40 -16.18 -0.78
CA LEU A 53 -16.20 -15.35 -0.78
C LEU A 53 -16.59 -13.88 -0.63
N VAL A 54 -15.97 -13.20 0.34
CA VAL A 54 -16.20 -11.79 0.63
C VAL A 54 -14.91 -11.02 0.42
N ALA A 55 -14.89 -10.12 -0.57
CA ALA A 55 -13.78 -9.21 -0.81
C ALA A 55 -13.76 -8.09 0.25
N PRO A 56 -12.58 -7.56 0.57
CA PRO A 56 -12.48 -6.46 1.52
C PRO A 56 -13.03 -5.17 0.90
N LYS A 57 -13.61 -4.31 1.74
CA LYS A 57 -14.31 -3.11 1.29
C LYS A 57 -13.46 -2.20 0.42
N TRP A 58 -12.18 -1.99 0.78
CA TRP A 58 -11.27 -1.12 0.03
C TRP A 58 -11.06 -1.62 -1.40
N PHE A 59 -10.93 -2.94 -1.60
CA PHE A 59 -10.75 -3.54 -2.92
C PHE A 59 -12.01 -3.39 -3.76
N ASP A 60 -13.18 -3.60 -3.14
CA ASP A 60 -14.48 -3.42 -3.77
C ASP A 60 -14.72 -1.96 -4.20
N ASP A 61 -14.34 -1.00 -3.34
CA ASP A 61 -14.49 0.42 -3.62
C ASP A 61 -13.56 0.87 -4.76
N ILE A 62 -12.31 0.40 -4.81
CA ILE A 62 -11.42 0.64 -5.97
C ILE A 62 -12.02 0.03 -7.24
N SER A 63 -12.46 -1.22 -7.18
CA SER A 63 -12.99 -1.96 -8.33
C SER A 63 -14.23 -1.32 -8.94
N ARG A 64 -15.05 -0.65 -8.12
CA ARG A 64 -16.25 0.07 -8.54
C ARG A 64 -16.01 1.55 -8.85
N GLY A 65 -14.75 2.02 -8.81
CA GLY A 65 -14.40 3.42 -9.05
C GLY A 65 -14.91 4.39 -7.98
N LYS A 66 -15.16 3.89 -6.77
CA LYS A 66 -15.59 4.68 -5.60
C LYS A 66 -14.43 5.17 -4.74
N SER A 67 -13.24 4.61 -4.94
CA SER A 67 -12.01 4.98 -4.25
C SER A 67 -10.84 5.10 -5.23
N SER A 68 -9.81 5.83 -4.81
CA SER A 68 -8.60 6.05 -5.60
C SER A 68 -7.82 4.75 -5.80
N LYS A 69 -7.26 4.59 -7.01
CA LYS A 69 -6.34 3.49 -7.35
C LYS A 69 -4.94 3.66 -6.74
N GLN A 70 -4.64 4.81 -6.16
CA GLN A 70 -3.44 5.00 -5.36
C GLN A 70 -3.66 4.37 -3.99
N ILE A 71 -2.97 3.28 -3.72
CA ILE A 71 -3.02 2.57 -2.44
C ILE A 71 -1.87 3.06 -1.58
N VAL A 72 -2.18 3.60 -0.40
CA VAL A 72 -1.17 4.03 0.58
C VAL A 72 -1.22 3.10 1.77
N ILE A 73 -0.14 2.38 2.04
CA ILE A 73 0.04 1.59 3.27
C ILE A 73 0.74 2.48 4.28
N ASP A 74 -0.01 2.95 5.28
CA ASP A 74 0.46 3.98 6.20
C ASP A 74 1.01 3.42 7.50
N GLY A 75 2.25 3.80 7.84
CA GLY A 75 2.85 3.49 9.13
C GLY A 75 3.22 2.02 9.32
N ILE A 76 3.61 1.32 8.25
CA ILE A 76 4.05 -0.09 8.34
C ILE A 76 5.26 -0.27 9.27
N ASP A 77 6.11 0.76 9.41
CA ASP A 77 7.27 0.82 10.29
C ASP A 77 6.92 0.91 11.79
N LYS A 78 5.63 1.11 12.12
CA LYS A 78 5.09 1.09 13.48
C LYS A 78 4.63 -0.31 13.90
N VAL A 79 4.63 -1.26 12.97
CA VAL A 79 4.20 -2.64 13.17
C VAL A 79 5.41 -3.54 13.37
N TYR A 80 5.29 -4.55 14.22
CA TYR A 80 6.34 -5.54 14.43
C TYR A 80 6.69 -6.26 13.11
N GLU A 81 7.98 -6.33 12.77
CA GLU A 81 8.47 -6.75 11.43
C GLU A 81 7.82 -8.03 10.86
N PRO A 82 7.68 -9.14 11.61
CA PRO A 82 7.00 -10.34 11.10
C PRO A 82 5.55 -10.13 10.67
N TYR A 83 4.85 -9.14 11.23
CA TYR A 83 3.47 -8.83 10.86
C TYR A 83 3.36 -7.90 9.65
N GLN A 84 4.47 -7.30 9.19
CA GLN A 84 4.49 -6.47 7.98
C GLN A 84 4.32 -7.31 6.71
N GLU A 85 4.71 -8.60 6.77
CA GLU A 85 4.61 -9.55 5.65
C GLU A 85 3.17 -9.78 5.14
N LYS A 86 2.15 -9.39 5.92
CA LYS A 86 0.74 -9.43 5.46
C LYS A 86 0.48 -8.58 4.21
N PHE A 87 1.34 -7.59 3.92
CA PHE A 87 1.25 -6.77 2.72
C PHE A 87 2.06 -7.30 1.54
N TYR A 88 2.80 -8.39 1.71
CA TYR A 88 3.73 -8.90 0.70
C TYR A 88 3.05 -9.17 -0.65
N GLU A 89 1.86 -9.78 -0.65
CA GLU A 89 1.11 -10.10 -1.86
C GLU A 89 0.71 -8.83 -2.64
N ILE A 90 0.20 -7.83 -1.92
CA ILE A 90 -0.19 -6.53 -2.48
C ILE A 90 1.03 -5.85 -3.11
N ILE A 91 2.16 -5.82 -2.41
CA ILE A 91 3.36 -5.10 -2.85
C ILE A 91 4.07 -5.84 -4.00
N LYS A 92 4.26 -7.15 -3.87
CA LYS A 92 5.03 -7.97 -4.82
C LYS A 92 4.25 -8.25 -6.09
N TYR A 93 3.02 -8.73 -5.94
CA TYR A 93 2.23 -9.29 -7.03
C TYR A 93 1.14 -8.34 -7.50
N LYS A 94 0.82 -7.30 -6.72
CA LYS A 94 -0.35 -6.45 -6.94
C LYS A 94 -1.63 -7.29 -6.97
N GLU A 95 -1.78 -8.17 -5.99
CA GLU A 95 -2.93 -9.07 -5.86
C GLU A 95 -3.38 -9.15 -4.39
N ILE A 96 -4.59 -9.68 -4.20
CA ILE A 96 -5.09 -10.15 -2.91
C ILE A 96 -5.69 -11.54 -3.06
N SER A 97 -5.25 -12.51 -2.26
CA SER A 97 -5.79 -13.87 -2.31
C SER A 97 -5.81 -14.49 -3.72
N ASN A 98 -4.76 -14.26 -4.52
CA ASN A 98 -4.62 -14.62 -5.94
C ASN A 98 -5.62 -13.93 -6.89
N VAL A 99 -6.19 -12.80 -6.47
CA VAL A 99 -7.03 -11.95 -7.31
C VAL A 99 -6.28 -10.66 -7.61
N PRO A 100 -5.97 -10.38 -8.90
CA PRO A 100 -5.27 -9.16 -9.27
C PRO A 100 -5.99 -7.89 -8.85
N LEU A 101 -5.21 -6.90 -8.42
CA LEU A 101 -5.70 -5.54 -8.23
C LEU A 101 -6.21 -4.97 -9.56
N PRO A 102 -7.22 -4.07 -9.54
CA PRO A 102 -7.65 -3.36 -10.73
C PRO A 102 -6.48 -2.69 -11.47
N SER A 103 -6.53 -2.67 -12.79
CA SER A 103 -5.44 -2.09 -13.61
C SER A 103 -5.17 -0.63 -13.24
N GLY A 104 -3.89 -0.27 -13.20
CA GLY A 104 -3.45 1.09 -12.86
C GLY A 104 -3.37 1.39 -11.36
N CYS A 105 -3.45 0.39 -10.48
CA CYS A 105 -3.14 0.61 -9.06
C CYS A 105 -1.65 0.91 -8.84
N THR A 106 -1.38 1.97 -8.10
CA THR A 106 -0.05 2.35 -7.59
C THR A 106 0.01 2.07 -6.09
N ILE A 107 1.22 1.82 -5.59
CA ILE A 107 1.42 1.44 -4.19
C ILE A 107 2.49 2.34 -3.58
N ILE A 108 2.15 3.01 -2.49
CA ILE A 108 3.03 3.87 -1.73
C ILE A 108 3.00 3.41 -0.27
N LEU A 109 4.15 3.34 0.38
CA LEU A 109 4.30 3.02 1.78
C LEU A 109 4.84 4.27 2.47
N THR A 110 4.06 4.86 3.37
CA THR A 110 4.51 6.01 4.19
C THR A 110 5.10 5.47 5.49
N VAL A 111 6.31 5.93 5.81
CA VAL A 111 7.03 5.51 7.03
C VAL A 111 7.70 6.69 7.72
N ASP A 112 7.83 6.61 9.04
CA ASP A 112 8.65 7.54 9.81
C ASP A 112 10.11 7.04 9.87
N ARG A 113 10.30 5.72 9.88
CA ARG A 113 11.59 5.05 10.09
C ARG A 113 11.80 3.87 9.16
N LEU A 114 12.60 4.09 8.10
CA LEU A 114 12.96 3.04 7.13
C LEU A 114 13.66 1.84 7.78
N ASP A 115 14.43 2.04 8.84
CA ASP A 115 15.18 0.98 9.54
C ASP A 115 14.28 -0.01 10.31
N ARG A 116 12.99 0.29 10.43
CA ARG A 116 11.97 -0.59 11.04
C ARG A 116 11.10 -1.32 10.01
N VAL A 117 11.34 -1.10 8.72
CA VAL A 117 10.65 -1.82 7.65
C VAL A 117 11.37 -3.15 7.44
N SER A 118 10.61 -4.24 7.33
CA SER A 118 11.15 -5.57 7.07
C SER A 118 12.03 -5.53 5.81
N LYS A 119 13.18 -6.21 5.85
CA LYS A 119 14.09 -6.25 4.70
C LYS A 119 13.42 -6.86 3.47
N ASN A 120 12.50 -7.79 3.67
CA ASN A 120 11.76 -8.42 2.58
C ASN A 120 10.88 -7.37 1.89
N ILE A 121 10.06 -6.64 2.66
CA ILE A 121 9.22 -5.56 2.14
C ILE A 121 10.05 -4.46 1.48
N ALA A 122 11.11 -3.99 2.15
CA ALA A 122 11.98 -2.94 1.63
C ALA A 122 12.65 -3.34 0.31
N SER A 123 12.98 -4.62 0.12
CA SER A 123 13.58 -5.12 -1.13
C SER A 123 12.66 -5.06 -2.35
N LEU A 124 11.35 -4.90 -2.14
CA LEU A 124 10.34 -4.82 -3.20
C LEU A 124 10.05 -3.39 -3.66
N CYS A 125 10.58 -2.40 -2.93
CA CYS A 125 10.20 -1.01 -3.09
C CYS A 125 11.38 -0.15 -3.53
N MET A 126 11.11 0.87 -4.35
CA MET A 126 12.02 2.01 -4.46
C MET A 126 11.92 2.85 -3.19
N VAL A 127 13.03 3.44 -2.73
CA VAL A 127 13.07 4.22 -1.49
C VAL A 127 13.35 5.68 -1.80
N ILE A 128 12.47 6.56 -1.35
CA ILE A 128 12.60 8.01 -1.46
C ILE A 128 12.69 8.59 -0.05
N LYS A 129 13.80 9.27 0.23
CA LYS A 129 14.10 9.87 1.55
C LYS A 129 13.85 11.36 1.56
#